data_AF-H6SMT8-F1
#
_entry.id   AF-H6SMT8-F1
#
_cell.length_a   1.000
_cell.length_b   1.000
_cell.length_c   1.000
_cell.angle_alpha   90.00
_cell.angle_beta   90.00
_cell.angle_gamma   90.00
#
_symmetry.space_group_name_H-M   'P 1'
#
loop_
_entity.id
_entity.type
_entity.pdbx_description
1 polymer ?
#
loop_
_entity_poly.entity_id
_entity_poly.type
_entity_poly.pdbx_seq_one_letter_code
_entity_poly.pdbx_strand_id
1 'polypeptide(L)'
;MDERRTIIGDLLGDGEIIAALPGPLRGLGRKIGDLVPHARRRRLERALKRLFPRLAFLETRLMDGSALLLQDLSADEALTSPECAERGWQVFQKAWHGGMIFLKDLDGEAIAPGKNGLETACCGLSMKEIEANLVALTAQHLFAGNESGLEKIGDALGGIDTLPKLRVLAELDALRLEVFKGALGPLFGQILVGLPLDRLQALALLKPHALHSLRKSMGREFIQVTEWDAEVLIALAESFVVVEQYSDLGPYVTSLPSAEHIRVIGNWETRDITERVNQERLKQGKQRLKGRRFETDIAIVMHVFGTHVEALLERPPEFVDVMGRLAAKTAQLKGLERKERMDQIETFASRYMEYMTVEMAKALRLSVDNPMLTGAPEADPLQNPSFAEIIGILDGLWNKKDLGRPFFEGNFQKPPGFKAVAGLIANFLDMKRRGSVKGEEVDKILATTQLLDASLRSVYIRSF
;
A
#
# COMPACT_ATOMS: atom_id res chain seq x y z
N MET A 1 20.01 53.64 -3.99
CA MET A 1 19.10 52.49 -4.20
C MET A 1 19.21 51.62 -2.98
N ASP A 2 18.08 51.30 -2.36
CA ASP A 2 18.04 50.46 -1.16
C ASP A 2 18.47 49.04 -1.56
N GLU A 3 19.74 48.68 -1.33
CA GLU A 3 20.39 47.40 -1.74
C GLU A 3 19.68 46.12 -1.23
N ARG A 4 18.64 46.31 -0.42
CA ARG A 4 17.82 45.26 0.19
C ARG A 4 16.61 44.86 -0.66
N ARG A 5 16.16 45.68 -1.61
CA ARG A 5 14.88 45.47 -2.34
C ARG A 5 15.10 45.16 -3.82
N THR A 6 14.47 44.09 -4.30
CA THR A 6 14.56 43.63 -5.69
C THR A 6 13.28 44.02 -6.42
N ILE A 7 13.36 44.83 -7.48
CA ILE A 7 12.21 45.22 -8.29
C ILE A 7 12.15 44.32 -9.52
N ILE A 8 11.07 43.53 -9.63
CA ILE A 8 10.75 42.73 -10.81
C ILE A 8 9.83 43.54 -11.71
N GLY A 9 10.45 44.23 -12.66
CA GLY A 9 9.77 45.03 -13.68
C GLY A 9 9.92 44.44 -15.07
N ASP A 10 9.45 45.21 -16.05
CA ASP A 10 9.41 44.90 -17.47
C ASP A 10 10.79 44.53 -18.06
N LEU A 11 11.84 45.23 -17.66
CA LEU A 11 13.22 44.99 -18.10
C LEU A 11 13.74 43.58 -17.77
N LEU A 12 13.23 42.95 -16.70
CA LEU A 12 13.75 41.65 -16.26
C LEU A 12 13.46 40.55 -17.29
N GLY A 13 12.31 40.61 -17.97
CA GLY A 13 11.93 39.65 -19.01
C GLY A 13 12.20 40.13 -20.43
N ASP A 14 12.94 41.23 -20.65
CA ASP A 14 13.29 41.72 -21.99
C ASP A 14 14.49 40.98 -22.58
N GLY A 15 14.44 40.72 -23.89
CA GLY A 15 15.52 40.07 -24.64
C GLY A 15 16.57 41.11 -25.01
N GLU A 16 17.76 40.70 -25.43
CA GLU A 16 18.85 41.63 -25.76
C GLU A 16 18.43 42.69 -26.79
N ILE A 17 17.66 42.27 -27.80
CA ILE A 17 17.11 43.16 -28.84
C ILE A 17 16.13 44.18 -28.26
N ILE A 18 15.18 43.75 -27.42
CA ILE A 18 14.17 44.64 -26.83
C ILE A 18 14.82 45.58 -25.79
N ALA A 19 15.78 45.08 -25.02
CA ALA A 19 16.52 45.87 -24.04
C ALA A 19 17.37 46.98 -24.72
N ALA A 20 17.88 46.73 -25.92
CA ALA A 20 18.63 47.69 -26.71
C ALA A 20 17.76 48.80 -27.36
N LEU A 21 16.44 48.61 -27.44
CA LEU A 21 15.55 49.64 -28.01
C LEU A 21 15.41 50.84 -27.06
N PRO A 22 15.27 52.07 -27.58
CA PRO A 22 14.89 53.26 -26.80
C PRO A 22 13.53 53.10 -26.14
N GLY A 23 13.33 53.72 -24.97
CA GLY A 23 12.13 53.59 -24.11
C GLY A 23 10.77 53.43 -24.82
N PRO A 24 10.35 54.36 -25.70
CA PRO A 24 9.05 54.26 -26.39
C PRO A 24 8.97 53.11 -27.40
N LEU A 25 10.10 52.69 -27.97
CA LEU A 25 10.18 51.57 -28.90
C LEU A 25 10.20 50.20 -28.18
N ARG A 26 10.56 50.16 -26.89
CA ARG A 26 10.50 48.92 -26.08
C ARG A 26 9.07 48.41 -25.96
N GLY A 27 8.11 49.30 -25.66
CA GLY A 27 6.69 48.94 -25.55
C GLY A 27 6.12 48.39 -26.86
N LEU A 28 6.50 48.99 -27.99
CA LEU A 28 6.12 48.51 -29.33
C LEU A 28 6.77 47.14 -29.63
N GLY A 29 8.07 47.01 -29.33
CA GLY A 29 8.83 45.77 -29.52
C GLY A 29 8.28 44.59 -28.71
N ARG A 30 7.79 44.84 -27.49
CA ARG A 30 7.10 43.82 -26.66
C ARG A 30 5.76 43.41 -27.27
N LYS A 31 4.92 44.36 -27.69
CA LYS A 31 3.63 44.05 -28.33
C LYS A 31 3.80 43.21 -29.61
N ILE A 32 4.82 43.50 -30.41
CA ILE A 32 5.15 42.73 -31.61
C ILE A 32 5.74 41.36 -31.22
N GLY A 33 6.63 41.33 -30.23
CA GLY A 33 7.23 40.09 -29.72
C GLY A 33 6.21 39.12 -29.13
N ASP A 34 5.17 39.63 -28.46
CA ASP A 34 4.10 38.85 -27.85
C ASP A 34 3.17 38.19 -28.89
N LEU A 35 3.22 38.59 -30.17
CA LEU A 35 2.54 37.91 -31.29
C LEU A 35 3.22 36.58 -31.68
N VAL A 36 4.47 36.36 -31.24
CA VAL A 36 5.20 35.12 -31.51
C VAL A 36 4.71 34.01 -30.56
N PRO A 37 4.40 32.79 -31.07
CA PRO A 37 4.06 31.67 -30.22
C PRO A 37 5.10 31.44 -29.11
N HIS A 38 4.63 31.23 -27.87
CA HIS A 38 5.47 31.03 -26.68
C HIS A 38 6.35 32.22 -26.25
N ALA A 39 6.15 33.42 -26.79
CA ALA A 39 6.92 34.61 -26.42
C ALA A 39 6.87 34.92 -24.91
N ARG A 40 5.68 34.89 -24.30
CA ARG A 40 5.49 35.11 -22.86
C ARG A 40 6.26 34.10 -22.00
N ARG A 41 6.25 32.82 -22.41
CA ARG A 41 7.02 31.75 -21.73
C ARG A 41 8.54 31.97 -21.84
N ARG A 42 9.05 32.35 -23.01
CA ARG A 42 10.47 32.72 -23.18
C ARG A 42 10.87 33.95 -22.37
N ARG A 43 9.95 34.90 -22.16
CA ARG A 43 10.17 36.05 -21.27
C ARG A 43 10.23 35.62 -19.82
N LEU A 44 9.35 34.71 -19.40
CA LEU A 44 9.37 34.11 -18.07
C LEU A 44 10.71 33.39 -17.81
N GLU A 45 11.16 32.50 -18.69
CA GLU A 45 12.43 31.79 -18.54
C GLU A 45 13.61 32.76 -18.36
N ARG A 46 13.66 33.84 -19.16
CA ARG A 46 14.70 34.88 -19.02
C ARG A 46 14.59 35.64 -17.70
N ALA A 47 13.37 35.96 -17.26
CA ALA A 47 13.14 36.59 -15.97
C ALA A 47 13.59 35.68 -14.81
N LEU A 48 13.27 34.39 -14.86
CA LEU A 48 13.70 33.39 -13.88
C LEU A 48 15.24 33.28 -13.83
N LYS A 49 15.91 33.17 -14.98
CA LYS A 49 17.37 33.11 -15.06
C LYS A 49 18.05 34.31 -14.42
N ARG A 50 17.52 35.51 -14.64
CA ARG A 50 18.06 36.75 -14.05
C ARG A 50 17.70 36.92 -12.58
N LEU A 51 16.56 36.39 -12.14
CA LEU A 51 16.11 36.45 -10.75
C LEU A 51 16.84 35.44 -9.87
N PHE A 52 17.27 34.31 -10.44
CA PHE A 52 17.82 33.17 -9.72
C PHE A 52 18.97 33.51 -8.75
N PRO A 53 20.04 34.25 -9.13
CA PRO A 53 21.12 34.58 -8.20
C PRO A 53 20.63 35.33 -6.97
N ARG A 54 19.57 36.12 -7.13
CA ARG A 54 18.94 36.84 -6.02
C ARG A 54 18.10 35.92 -5.14
N LEU A 55 17.40 34.94 -5.72
CA LEU A 55 16.70 33.91 -4.94
C LEU A 55 17.69 33.07 -4.13
N ALA A 56 18.79 32.63 -4.73
CA ALA A 56 19.85 31.91 -4.01
C ALA A 56 20.40 32.75 -2.84
N PHE A 57 20.70 34.03 -3.07
CA PHE A 57 21.12 34.92 -1.98
C PHE A 57 20.06 35.05 -0.87
N LEU A 58 18.78 35.21 -1.23
CA LEU A 58 17.68 35.38 -0.28
C LEU A 58 17.37 34.09 0.50
N GLU A 59 17.65 32.92 -0.05
CA GLU A 59 17.48 31.63 0.64
C GLU A 59 18.21 31.63 1.98
N THR A 60 19.46 32.10 2.00
CA THR A 60 20.31 32.18 3.21
C THR A 60 19.73 33.04 4.34
N ARG A 61 18.78 33.93 4.01
CA ARG A 61 18.16 34.86 4.96
C ARG A 61 16.72 34.51 5.33
N LEU A 62 16.06 33.68 4.55
CA LEU A 62 14.63 33.39 4.66
C LEU A 62 14.33 31.95 5.06
N MET A 63 15.32 31.06 4.95
CA MET A 63 15.19 29.62 5.19
C MET A 63 16.07 29.18 6.36
N ASP A 64 16.01 29.92 7.47
CA ASP A 64 16.79 29.65 8.69
C ASP A 64 16.67 28.18 9.14
N GLY A 65 17.82 27.53 9.36
CA GLY A 65 17.91 26.15 9.84
C GLY A 65 17.61 25.05 8.82
N SER A 66 17.22 25.39 7.59
CA SER A 66 17.02 24.41 6.51
C SER A 66 18.29 24.25 5.66
N ALA A 67 18.50 23.07 5.06
CA ALA A 67 19.53 22.91 4.04
C ALA A 67 19.29 23.89 2.88
N LEU A 68 20.35 24.55 2.41
CA LEU A 68 20.32 25.48 1.29
C LEU A 68 20.40 24.66 -0.01
N LEU A 69 19.40 24.79 -0.88
CA LEU A 69 19.29 24.00 -2.11
C LEU A 69 19.62 24.80 -3.37
N LEU A 70 19.65 26.13 -3.30
CA LEU A 70 19.87 27.00 -4.47
C LEU A 70 21.32 27.50 -4.59
N GLN A 71 22.19 27.22 -3.60
CA GLN A 71 23.59 27.65 -3.64
C GLN A 71 24.39 26.89 -4.68
N ASP A 72 25.36 27.57 -5.29
CA ASP A 72 26.32 27.01 -6.24
C ASP A 72 25.72 26.33 -7.49
N LEU A 73 24.43 26.52 -7.74
CA LEU A 73 23.74 26.10 -8.95
C LEU A 73 23.60 27.24 -9.94
N SER A 74 23.56 26.91 -11.22
CA SER A 74 23.04 27.79 -12.26
C SER A 74 21.51 27.80 -12.25
N ALA A 75 20.92 28.85 -12.84
CA ALA A 75 19.46 28.92 -12.98
C ALA A 75 18.90 27.75 -13.82
N ASP A 76 19.66 27.28 -14.80
CA ASP A 76 19.25 26.15 -15.65
C ASP A 76 19.27 24.85 -14.85
N GLU A 77 20.32 24.58 -14.07
CA GLU A 77 20.37 23.41 -13.18
C GLU A 77 19.22 23.43 -12.16
N ALA A 78 18.95 24.58 -11.54
CA ALA A 78 17.88 24.70 -10.57
C ALA A 78 16.47 24.53 -11.16
N LEU A 79 16.24 24.95 -12.41
CA LEU A 79 14.95 24.74 -13.09
C LEU A 79 14.74 23.30 -13.56
N THR A 80 15.82 22.52 -13.66
CA THR A 80 15.75 21.08 -13.98
C THR A 80 15.54 20.18 -12.76
N SER A 81 15.81 20.69 -11.54
CA SER A 81 15.57 19.96 -10.28
C SER A 81 14.23 20.40 -9.66
N PRO A 82 13.29 19.48 -9.42
CA PRO A 82 12.02 19.79 -8.77
C PRO A 82 12.19 20.36 -7.36
N GLU A 83 13.11 19.82 -6.57
CA GLU A 83 13.43 20.29 -5.21
C GLU A 83 13.87 21.77 -5.25
N CYS A 84 14.69 22.12 -6.25
CA CYS A 84 15.19 23.48 -6.42
C CYS A 84 14.09 24.41 -6.96
N ALA A 85 13.23 23.95 -7.87
CA ALA A 85 12.09 24.72 -8.33
C ALA A 85 11.08 25.01 -7.20
N GLU A 86 10.74 24.01 -6.39
CA GLU A 86 9.91 24.15 -5.17
C GLU A 86 10.55 25.16 -4.20
N ARG A 87 11.83 25.00 -3.91
CA ARG A 87 12.57 25.89 -3.00
C ARG A 87 12.64 27.31 -3.54
N GLY A 88 12.95 27.49 -4.81
CA GLY A 88 13.01 28.79 -5.49
C GLY A 88 11.68 29.53 -5.40
N TRP A 89 10.57 28.81 -5.57
CA TRP A 89 9.22 29.38 -5.39
C TRP A 89 8.92 29.76 -3.95
N GLN A 90 9.25 28.92 -2.97
CA GLN A 90 9.07 29.25 -1.55
C GLN A 90 9.87 30.48 -1.14
N VAL A 91 11.13 30.57 -1.57
CA VAL A 91 11.99 31.73 -1.32
C VAL A 91 11.40 32.98 -1.98
N PHE A 92 10.95 32.89 -3.23
CA PHE A 92 10.27 33.98 -3.92
C PHE A 92 9.03 34.45 -3.15
N GLN A 93 8.15 33.53 -2.74
CA GLN A 93 6.93 33.89 -2.01
C GLN A 93 7.26 34.55 -0.67
N LYS A 94 8.17 33.99 0.13
CA LYS A 94 8.59 34.60 1.41
C LYS A 94 9.20 35.98 1.20
N ALA A 95 10.04 36.14 0.18
CA ALA A 95 10.67 37.42 -0.16
C ALA A 95 9.64 38.46 -0.63
N TRP A 96 8.63 38.05 -1.39
CA TRP A 96 7.55 38.92 -1.85
C TRP A 96 6.66 39.38 -0.68
N HIS A 97 6.24 38.45 0.19
CA HIS A 97 5.47 38.77 1.39
C HIS A 97 6.27 39.62 2.39
N GLY A 98 7.57 39.37 2.52
CA GLY A 98 8.48 40.15 3.36
C GLY A 98 8.91 41.50 2.78
N GLY A 99 8.41 41.89 1.60
CA GLY A 99 8.75 43.16 0.96
C GLY A 99 10.21 43.25 0.49
N MET A 100 10.89 42.12 0.30
CA MET A 100 12.24 42.04 -0.28
C MET A 100 12.18 41.97 -1.81
N ILE A 101 11.08 41.49 -2.37
CA ILE A 101 10.76 41.49 -3.80
C ILE A 101 9.50 42.34 -4.04
N PHE A 102 9.59 43.27 -5.00
CA PHE A 102 8.47 44.06 -5.50
C PHE A 102 8.18 43.67 -6.93
N LEU A 103 7.04 43.04 -7.16
CA LEU A 103 6.59 42.64 -8.48
C LEU A 103 5.72 43.75 -9.08
N LYS A 104 5.98 44.14 -10.32
CA LYS A 104 5.18 45.15 -11.01
C LYS A 104 4.19 44.53 -11.99
N ASP A 105 3.02 45.16 -12.14
CA ASP A 105 2.07 44.85 -13.21
C ASP A 105 2.42 45.57 -14.52
N LEU A 106 1.61 45.37 -15.56
CA LEU A 106 1.79 46.00 -16.87
C LEU A 106 1.74 47.53 -16.84
N ASP A 107 1.03 48.12 -15.88
CA ASP A 107 0.90 49.56 -15.71
C ASP A 107 2.06 50.16 -14.88
N GLY A 108 2.91 49.29 -14.32
CA GLY A 108 4.09 49.66 -13.55
C GLY A 108 3.83 49.79 -12.05
N GLU A 109 2.61 49.48 -11.61
CA GLU A 109 2.17 49.48 -10.23
C GLU A 109 2.61 48.21 -9.50
N ALA A 110 2.77 48.28 -8.18
CA ALA A 110 3.20 47.13 -7.39
C ALA A 110 2.05 46.13 -7.16
N ILE A 111 2.26 44.88 -7.55
CA ILE A 111 1.36 43.76 -7.24
C ILE A 111 1.58 43.37 -5.78
N ALA A 112 0.55 43.58 -4.96
CA ALA A 112 0.55 43.15 -3.57
C ALA A 112 0.48 41.59 -3.48
N PRO A 113 1.11 40.98 -2.46
CA PRO A 113 0.98 39.55 -2.20
C PRO A 113 -0.49 39.12 -2.11
N GLY A 114 -0.84 37.98 -2.71
CA GLY A 114 -2.20 37.46 -2.78
C GLY A 114 -3.05 37.97 -3.97
N LYS A 115 -2.62 39.03 -4.68
CA LYS A 115 -3.26 39.46 -5.94
C LYS A 115 -2.74 38.65 -7.14
N ASN A 116 -3.10 37.36 -7.17
CA ASN A 116 -2.52 36.41 -8.13
C ASN A 116 -3.04 36.52 -9.58
N GLY A 117 -4.10 37.30 -9.82
CA GLY A 117 -4.74 37.43 -11.14
C GLY A 117 -4.22 38.58 -12.02
N LEU A 118 -3.32 39.44 -11.50
CA LEU A 118 -2.76 40.55 -12.26
C LEU A 118 -1.57 40.08 -13.12
N GLU A 119 -1.53 40.50 -14.38
CA GLU A 119 -0.42 40.20 -15.29
C GLU A 119 0.84 40.98 -14.89
N THR A 120 1.96 40.27 -14.82
CA THR A 120 3.25 40.85 -14.44
C THR A 120 3.90 41.60 -15.61
N ALA A 121 4.57 42.72 -15.32
CA ALA A 121 5.32 43.48 -16.33
C ALA A 121 6.44 42.67 -17.00
N CYS A 122 7.09 41.78 -16.26
CA CYS A 122 8.27 41.06 -16.75
C CYS A 122 7.92 40.08 -17.88
N CYS A 123 6.83 39.32 -17.77
CA CYS A 123 6.50 38.27 -18.74
C CYS A 123 5.06 38.31 -19.27
N GLY A 124 4.20 39.22 -18.78
CA GLY A 124 2.80 39.31 -19.21
C GLY A 124 1.97 38.09 -18.81
N LEU A 125 2.34 37.44 -17.71
CA LEU A 125 1.63 36.31 -17.12
C LEU A 125 1.22 36.68 -15.71
N SER A 126 0.06 36.20 -15.29
CA SER A 126 -0.40 36.23 -13.90
C SER A 126 0.42 35.28 -13.02
N MET A 127 0.39 35.46 -11.70
CA MET A 127 1.13 34.58 -10.79
C MET A 127 0.70 33.12 -10.89
N LYS A 128 -0.60 32.88 -11.14
CA LYS A 128 -1.14 31.53 -11.37
C LYS A 128 -0.59 30.90 -12.65
N GLU A 129 -0.48 31.68 -13.72
CA GLU A 129 0.09 31.20 -14.98
C GLU A 129 1.61 30.99 -14.87
N ILE A 130 2.31 31.84 -14.13
CA ILE A 130 3.75 31.67 -13.85
C ILE A 130 3.99 30.34 -13.11
N GLU A 131 3.20 30.07 -12.09
CA GLU A 131 3.26 28.82 -11.32
C GLU A 131 3.02 27.61 -12.23
N ALA A 132 1.95 27.62 -13.02
CA ALA A 132 1.63 26.54 -13.95
C ALA A 132 2.74 26.32 -15.01
N ASN A 133 3.35 27.41 -15.51
CA ASN A 133 4.46 27.30 -16.46
C ASN A 133 5.74 26.74 -15.80
N LEU A 134 6.01 27.09 -14.54
CA LEU A 134 7.14 26.55 -13.78
C LEU A 134 6.96 25.04 -13.53
N VAL A 135 5.75 24.61 -13.18
CA VAL A 135 5.41 23.18 -13.06
C VAL A 135 5.57 22.47 -14.40
N ALA A 136 5.05 23.02 -15.49
CA ALA A 136 5.17 22.42 -16.82
C ALA A 136 6.63 22.30 -17.29
N LEU A 137 7.46 23.32 -17.04
CA LEU A 137 8.91 23.27 -17.32
C LEU A 137 9.60 22.16 -16.52
N THR A 138 9.35 22.10 -15.22
CA THR A 138 9.94 21.10 -14.33
C THR A 138 9.49 19.68 -14.72
N ALA A 139 8.20 19.51 -15.07
CA ALA A 139 7.64 18.25 -15.51
C ALA A 139 8.27 17.76 -16.83
N GLN A 140 8.52 18.66 -17.79
CA GLN A 140 9.23 18.31 -19.03
C GLN A 140 10.62 17.73 -18.75
N HIS A 141 11.34 18.28 -17.76
CA HIS A 141 12.64 17.74 -17.36
C HIS A 141 12.53 16.40 -16.63
N LEU A 142 11.59 16.26 -15.69
CA LEU A 142 11.34 15.01 -14.97
C LEU A 142 11.01 13.84 -15.90
N PHE A 143 10.23 14.11 -16.94
CA PHE A 143 9.77 13.11 -17.90
C PHE A 143 10.62 13.05 -19.18
N ALA A 144 11.82 13.66 -19.21
CA ALA A 144 12.67 13.61 -20.41
C ALA A 144 13.02 12.16 -20.84
N GLY A 145 13.05 11.21 -19.89
CA GLY A 145 13.21 9.78 -20.16
C GLY A 145 11.90 9.01 -20.40
N ASN A 146 10.74 9.65 -20.25
CA ASN A 146 9.41 9.04 -20.33
C ASN A 146 8.36 10.06 -20.84
N GLU A 147 8.59 10.64 -22.03
CA GLU A 147 7.70 11.67 -22.60
C GLU A 147 6.25 11.16 -22.72
N SER A 148 6.07 9.88 -23.04
CA SER A 148 4.75 9.23 -23.09
C SER A 148 4.00 9.27 -21.76
N GLY A 149 4.72 9.29 -20.64
CA GLY A 149 4.13 9.43 -19.31
C GLY A 149 3.57 10.83 -19.11
N LEU A 150 4.35 11.84 -19.49
CA LEU A 150 3.95 13.26 -19.40
C LEU A 150 2.73 13.55 -20.26
N GLU A 151 2.67 13.06 -21.49
CA GLU A 151 1.49 13.23 -22.36
C GLU A 151 0.20 12.72 -21.72
N LYS A 152 0.30 11.67 -20.89
CA LYS A 152 -0.88 11.05 -20.27
C LYS A 152 -1.30 11.73 -18.96
N ILE A 153 -0.39 12.42 -18.27
CA ILE A 153 -0.66 13.08 -16.98
C ILE A 153 -0.61 14.61 -17.03
N GLY A 154 -0.19 15.18 -18.17
CA GLY A 154 0.08 16.61 -18.32
C GLY A 154 -1.12 17.51 -18.04
N ASP A 155 -2.33 17.03 -18.33
CA ASP A 155 -3.57 17.77 -18.06
C ASP A 155 -4.00 17.70 -16.58
N ALA A 156 -3.38 16.82 -15.79
CA ALA A 156 -3.63 16.68 -14.36
C ALA A 156 -2.65 17.52 -13.50
N LEU A 157 -1.71 18.24 -14.14
CA LEU A 157 -0.74 19.08 -13.45
C LEU A 157 -1.45 20.28 -12.81
N GLY A 158 -1.28 20.43 -11.50
CA GLY A 158 -1.78 21.55 -10.72
C GLY A 158 -0.72 22.64 -10.52
N GLY A 159 -0.80 23.33 -9.37
CA GLY A 159 0.23 24.25 -8.91
C GLY A 159 1.49 23.54 -8.40
N ILE A 160 2.40 24.30 -7.81
CA ILE A 160 3.72 23.82 -7.35
C ILE A 160 3.62 22.72 -6.30
N ASP A 161 2.54 22.67 -5.53
CA ASP A 161 2.26 21.61 -4.55
C ASP A 161 2.13 20.22 -5.18
N THR A 162 2.01 20.13 -6.51
CA THR A 162 1.98 18.84 -7.25
C THR A 162 3.36 18.32 -7.62
N LEU A 163 4.43 19.14 -7.57
CA LEU A 163 5.79 18.72 -7.93
C LEU A 163 6.28 17.49 -7.18
N PRO A 164 6.03 17.32 -5.85
CA PRO A 164 6.42 16.10 -5.15
C PRO A 164 5.77 14.84 -5.72
N LYS A 165 4.51 14.93 -6.15
CA LYS A 165 3.78 13.80 -6.75
C LYS A 165 4.30 13.50 -8.15
N LEU A 166 4.70 14.52 -8.90
CA LEU A 166 5.26 14.35 -10.24
C LEU A 166 6.60 13.62 -10.25
N ARG A 167 7.43 13.82 -9.21
CA ARG A 167 8.64 13.00 -9.04
C ARG A 167 8.31 11.52 -8.98
N VAL A 168 7.34 11.16 -8.15
CA VAL A 168 6.90 9.76 -8.00
C VAL A 168 6.30 9.23 -9.31
N LEU A 169 5.48 10.03 -10.00
CA LEU A 169 4.88 9.63 -11.28
C LEU A 169 5.92 9.50 -12.41
N ALA A 170 6.99 10.29 -12.38
CA ALA A 170 8.08 10.22 -13.35
C ALA A 170 8.90 8.92 -13.21
N GLU A 171 9.00 8.41 -11.98
CA GLU A 171 9.65 7.12 -11.70
C GLU A 171 8.81 5.90 -12.10
N LEU A 172 7.50 6.09 -12.36
CA LEU A 172 6.66 5.02 -12.86
C LEU A 172 7.02 4.69 -14.30
N ASP A 173 7.41 3.44 -14.55
CA ASP A 173 7.60 2.95 -15.90
C ASP A 173 6.30 2.99 -16.71
N ALA A 174 6.45 3.03 -18.04
CA ALA A 174 5.32 3.15 -18.96
C ALA A 174 4.29 2.02 -18.80
N LEU A 175 4.68 0.80 -18.38
CA LEU A 175 3.77 -0.32 -18.21
C LEU A 175 2.86 -0.10 -16.99
N ARG A 176 3.38 0.43 -15.88
CA ARG A 176 2.54 0.80 -14.72
C ARG A 176 1.50 1.83 -15.11
N LEU A 177 1.91 2.87 -15.83
CA LEU A 177 0.99 3.92 -16.30
C LEU A 177 -0.09 3.37 -17.23
N GLU A 178 0.25 2.42 -18.12
CA GLU A 178 -0.76 1.75 -18.96
C GLU A 178 -1.74 0.89 -18.15
N VAL A 179 -1.27 0.20 -17.10
CA VAL A 179 -2.17 -0.56 -16.22
C VAL A 179 -3.15 0.38 -15.53
N PHE A 180 -2.66 1.50 -14.96
CA PHE A 180 -3.51 2.50 -14.32
C PHE A 180 -4.48 3.16 -15.30
N LYS A 181 -4.01 3.59 -16.48
CA LYS A 181 -4.86 4.17 -17.52
C LYS A 181 -5.97 3.21 -17.93
N GLY A 182 -5.63 1.95 -18.15
CA GLY A 182 -6.62 0.94 -18.52
C GLY A 182 -7.63 0.60 -17.41
N ALA A 183 -7.28 0.83 -16.15
CA ALA A 183 -8.16 0.51 -15.02
C ALA A 183 -8.99 1.70 -14.53
N LEU A 184 -8.39 2.89 -14.47
CA LEU A 184 -8.99 4.12 -13.97
C LEU A 184 -9.60 4.98 -15.10
N GLY A 185 -9.37 4.62 -16.36
CA GLY A 185 -9.96 5.27 -17.52
C GLY A 185 -9.35 6.65 -17.84
N PRO A 186 -10.11 7.56 -18.48
CA PRO A 186 -9.58 8.83 -18.98
C PRO A 186 -9.13 9.79 -17.87
N LEU A 187 -9.64 9.61 -16.64
CA LEU A 187 -9.31 10.47 -15.50
C LEU A 187 -8.14 9.94 -14.65
N PHE A 188 -7.43 8.90 -15.11
CA PHE A 188 -6.40 8.25 -14.28
C PHE A 188 -5.33 9.22 -13.77
N GLY A 189 -4.90 10.19 -14.60
CA GLY A 189 -3.90 11.20 -14.19
C GLY A 189 -4.42 12.08 -13.05
N GLN A 190 -5.67 12.54 -13.12
CA GLN A 190 -6.30 13.34 -12.06
C GLN A 190 -6.46 12.54 -10.78
N ILE A 191 -6.82 11.26 -10.89
CA ILE A 191 -6.95 10.36 -9.74
C ILE A 191 -5.58 10.21 -9.05
N LEU A 192 -4.52 9.86 -9.79
CA LEU A 192 -3.19 9.65 -9.22
C LEU A 192 -2.61 10.93 -8.61
N VAL A 193 -2.74 12.08 -9.28
CA VAL A 193 -2.31 13.38 -8.74
C VAL A 193 -3.15 13.81 -7.54
N GLY A 194 -4.41 13.37 -7.45
CA GLY A 194 -5.29 13.62 -6.32
C GLY A 194 -4.89 12.87 -5.04
N LEU A 195 -4.14 11.79 -5.13
CA LEU A 195 -3.79 10.95 -3.99
C LEU A 195 -2.85 11.65 -2.99
N PRO A 196 -2.96 11.35 -1.69
CA PRO A 196 -1.91 11.67 -0.72
C PRO A 196 -0.53 11.17 -1.20
N LEU A 197 0.53 11.94 -0.91
CA LEU A 197 1.87 11.67 -1.44
C LEU A 197 2.42 10.32 -0.97
N ASP A 198 2.24 9.99 0.30
CA ASP A 198 2.61 8.72 0.93
C ASP A 198 1.92 7.52 0.25
N ARG A 199 0.62 7.65 -0.05
CA ARG A 199 -0.12 6.62 -0.77
C ARG A 199 0.37 6.46 -2.21
N LEU A 200 0.64 7.56 -2.91
CA LEU A 200 1.19 7.52 -4.26
C LEU A 200 2.59 6.87 -4.28
N GLN A 201 3.43 7.18 -3.30
CA GLN A 201 4.73 6.53 -3.12
C GLN A 201 4.58 5.03 -2.87
N ALA A 202 3.64 4.63 -2.00
CA ALA A 202 3.35 3.23 -1.74
C ALA A 202 2.84 2.50 -3.00
N LEU A 203 1.97 3.13 -3.80
CA LEU A 203 1.53 2.58 -5.10
C LEU A 203 2.68 2.39 -6.08
N ALA A 204 3.67 3.29 -6.08
CA ALA A 204 4.81 3.22 -6.98
C ALA A 204 5.71 2.00 -6.70
N LEU A 205 5.70 1.48 -5.47
CA LEU A 205 6.43 0.26 -5.09
C LEU A 205 5.87 -0.99 -5.78
N LEU A 206 4.57 -1.00 -6.11
CA LEU A 206 3.95 -2.13 -6.80
C LEU A 206 4.52 -2.27 -8.21
N LYS A 207 5.09 -3.44 -8.52
CA LYS A 207 5.67 -3.73 -9.84
C LYS A 207 4.57 -3.85 -10.92
N PRO A 208 4.88 -3.64 -12.22
CA PRO A 208 3.89 -3.71 -13.29
C PRO A 208 3.08 -5.01 -13.32
N HIS A 209 3.74 -6.16 -13.07
CA HIS A 209 3.09 -7.46 -13.07
C HIS A 209 2.15 -7.64 -11.85
N ALA A 210 2.50 -7.05 -10.70
CA ALA A 210 1.64 -7.05 -9.53
C ALA A 210 0.37 -6.24 -9.80
N LEU A 211 0.51 -5.01 -10.32
CA LEU A 211 -0.62 -4.17 -10.72
C LEU A 211 -1.50 -4.85 -11.77
N HIS A 212 -0.89 -5.52 -12.76
CA HIS A 212 -1.63 -6.26 -13.79
C HIS A 212 -2.42 -7.43 -13.19
N SER A 213 -1.81 -8.23 -12.31
CA SER A 213 -2.48 -9.32 -11.62
C SER A 213 -3.61 -8.82 -10.72
N LEU A 214 -3.37 -7.78 -9.91
CA LEU A 214 -4.40 -7.14 -9.08
C LEU A 214 -5.58 -6.65 -9.93
N ARG A 215 -5.31 -5.97 -11.04
CA ARG A 215 -6.36 -5.51 -11.97
C ARG A 215 -7.16 -6.68 -12.53
N LYS A 216 -6.51 -7.78 -12.89
CA LYS A 216 -7.18 -8.97 -13.42
C LYS A 216 -8.04 -9.65 -12.35
N SER A 217 -7.53 -9.73 -11.13
CA SER A 217 -8.19 -10.35 -9.97
C SER A 217 -9.40 -9.54 -9.49
N MET A 218 -9.26 -8.22 -9.36
CA MET A 218 -10.29 -7.32 -8.82
C MET A 218 -11.27 -6.82 -9.89
N GLY A 219 -10.89 -6.86 -11.17
CA GLY A 219 -11.71 -6.37 -12.27
C GLY A 219 -12.08 -4.89 -12.11
N ARG A 220 -13.38 -4.61 -11.96
CA ARG A 220 -13.91 -3.24 -11.80
C ARG A 220 -13.54 -2.62 -10.46
N GLU A 221 -13.30 -3.44 -9.44
CA GLU A 221 -12.98 -2.97 -8.09
C GLU A 221 -11.54 -2.49 -7.95
N PHE A 222 -10.69 -2.65 -8.97
CA PHE A 222 -9.30 -2.20 -8.94
C PHE A 222 -9.14 -0.72 -8.57
N ILE A 223 -10.14 0.12 -8.84
CA ILE A 223 -10.13 1.52 -8.39
C ILE A 223 -9.95 1.67 -6.87
N GLN A 224 -10.42 0.71 -6.07
CA GLN A 224 -10.26 0.71 -4.61
C GLN A 224 -8.79 0.65 -4.16
N VAL A 225 -7.87 0.18 -5.00
CA VAL A 225 -6.41 0.21 -4.73
C VAL A 225 -5.93 1.64 -4.45
N THR A 226 -6.60 2.65 -5.03
CA THR A 226 -6.30 4.08 -4.80
C THR A 226 -6.81 4.60 -3.45
N GLU A 227 -7.67 3.83 -2.78
CA GLU A 227 -8.26 4.16 -1.48
C GLU A 227 -7.53 3.47 -0.32
N TRP A 228 -6.74 2.42 -0.61
CA TRP A 228 -6.01 1.65 0.39
C TRP A 228 -4.95 2.48 1.13
N ASP A 229 -4.72 2.09 2.38
CA ASP A 229 -3.69 2.71 3.21
C ASP A 229 -2.30 2.43 2.65
N ALA A 230 -1.39 3.40 2.83
CA ALA A 230 -0.02 3.30 2.34
C ALA A 230 0.70 2.06 2.89
N GLU A 231 0.49 1.72 4.17
CA GLU A 231 1.10 0.54 4.80
C GLU A 231 0.64 -0.78 4.17
N VAL A 232 -0.62 -0.88 3.77
CA VAL A 232 -1.19 -2.06 3.10
C VAL A 232 -0.52 -2.23 1.73
N LEU A 233 -0.39 -1.14 0.98
CA LEU A 233 0.27 -1.13 -0.33
C LEU A 233 1.76 -1.49 -0.24
N ILE A 234 2.47 -0.94 0.76
CA ILE A 234 3.86 -1.28 1.04
C ILE A 234 3.99 -2.77 1.37
N ALA A 235 3.15 -3.28 2.29
CA ALA A 235 3.18 -4.69 2.67
C ALA A 235 2.92 -5.61 1.46
N LEU A 236 2.03 -5.23 0.53
CA LEU A 236 1.80 -5.98 -0.71
C LEU A 236 3.01 -5.96 -1.64
N ALA A 237 3.70 -4.83 -1.75
CA ALA A 237 4.89 -4.71 -2.60
C ALA A 237 6.08 -5.50 -2.05
N GLU A 238 6.22 -5.58 -0.73
CA GLU A 238 7.33 -6.25 -0.03
C GLU A 238 7.10 -7.75 0.13
N SER A 239 5.88 -8.15 0.50
CA SER A 239 5.62 -9.54 0.94
C SER A 239 5.27 -10.47 -0.22
N PHE A 240 4.69 -9.95 -1.31
CA PHE A 240 4.30 -10.77 -2.45
C PHE A 240 5.39 -10.71 -3.53
N VAL A 241 6.04 -11.84 -3.74
CA VAL A 241 7.24 -11.97 -4.57
C VAL A 241 6.91 -12.52 -5.96
N VAL A 242 5.79 -13.25 -6.11
CA VAL A 242 5.37 -13.86 -7.38
C VAL A 242 3.97 -13.44 -7.79
N VAL A 243 3.69 -13.42 -9.10
CA VAL A 243 2.40 -12.99 -9.66
C VAL A 243 1.24 -13.89 -9.24
N GLU A 244 1.53 -15.16 -8.99
CA GLU A 244 0.58 -16.15 -8.50
C GLU A 244 0.01 -15.76 -7.13
N GLN A 245 0.77 -15.16 -6.21
CA GLN A 245 0.22 -14.74 -4.90
C GLN A 245 -0.93 -13.73 -5.04
N TYR A 246 -0.80 -12.75 -5.95
CA TYR A 246 -1.88 -11.79 -6.24
C TYR A 246 -3.06 -12.44 -6.99
N SER A 247 -2.78 -13.42 -7.85
CA SER A 247 -3.82 -14.10 -8.63
C SER A 247 -4.64 -15.08 -7.79
N ASP A 248 -3.95 -15.80 -6.91
CA ASP A 248 -4.52 -16.84 -6.04
C ASP A 248 -5.35 -16.22 -4.91
N LEU A 249 -4.89 -15.09 -4.35
CA LEU A 249 -5.70 -14.32 -3.40
C LEU A 249 -6.93 -13.71 -4.10
N GLY A 250 -6.77 -13.30 -5.37
CA GLY A 250 -7.89 -12.96 -6.22
C GLY A 250 -8.68 -11.76 -5.70
N PRO A 251 -10.04 -11.84 -5.66
CA PRO A 251 -10.88 -10.74 -5.16
C PRO A 251 -10.74 -10.53 -3.66
N TYR A 252 -10.31 -11.54 -2.89
CA TYR A 252 -10.21 -11.46 -1.43
C TYR A 252 -9.09 -10.55 -0.93
N VAL A 253 -8.28 -9.98 -1.82
CA VAL A 253 -7.31 -8.95 -1.46
C VAL A 253 -7.98 -7.72 -0.84
N THR A 254 -9.22 -7.42 -1.22
CA THR A 254 -10.03 -6.33 -0.65
C THR A 254 -10.52 -6.65 0.76
N SER A 255 -10.61 -7.93 1.14
CA SER A 255 -11.04 -8.39 2.45
C SER A 255 -9.92 -8.33 3.50
N LEU A 256 -8.68 -8.03 3.13
CA LEU A 256 -7.55 -7.97 4.06
C LEU A 256 -7.60 -6.67 4.88
N PRO A 257 -7.77 -6.74 6.21
CA PRO A 257 -8.06 -5.55 7.01
C PRO A 257 -6.82 -4.76 7.43
N SER A 258 -5.60 -5.31 7.24
CA SER A 258 -4.36 -4.59 7.60
C SER A 258 -3.11 -5.10 6.88
N ALA A 259 -2.05 -4.27 6.92
CA ALA A 259 -0.72 -4.60 6.42
C ALA A 259 -0.14 -5.90 7.03
N GLU A 260 -0.47 -6.19 8.30
CA GLU A 260 0.02 -7.38 8.98
C GLU A 260 -0.57 -8.67 8.43
N HIS A 261 -1.83 -8.65 7.99
CA HIS A 261 -2.44 -9.80 7.31
C HIS A 261 -1.69 -10.12 6.02
N ILE A 262 -1.33 -9.09 5.26
CA ILE A 262 -0.57 -9.25 4.01
C ILE A 262 0.81 -9.84 4.27
N ARG A 263 1.51 -9.38 5.32
CA ARG A 263 2.83 -9.92 5.68
C ARG A 263 2.75 -11.39 6.08
N VAL A 264 1.77 -11.74 6.92
CA VAL A 264 1.52 -13.14 7.30
C VAL A 264 1.27 -14.01 6.07
N ILE A 265 0.34 -13.60 5.21
CA ILE A 265 -0.03 -14.36 4.00
C ILE A 265 1.16 -14.44 3.02
N GLY A 266 1.92 -13.36 2.89
CA GLY A 266 3.09 -13.28 2.02
C GLY A 266 4.24 -14.17 2.47
N ASN A 267 4.32 -14.48 3.77
CA ASN A 267 5.30 -15.41 4.36
C ASN A 267 4.96 -16.90 4.16
N TRP A 268 3.81 -17.23 3.58
CA TRP A 268 3.47 -18.61 3.25
C TRP A 268 4.30 -19.15 2.09
N GLU A 269 4.38 -20.48 1.98
CA GLU A 269 5.31 -21.11 1.06
C GLU A 269 4.95 -20.86 -0.40
N THR A 270 5.97 -20.56 -1.20
CA THR A 270 5.88 -20.46 -2.66
C THR A 270 6.84 -21.46 -3.28
N ARG A 271 6.31 -22.41 -4.05
CA ARG A 271 7.07 -23.53 -4.62
C ARG A 271 7.22 -23.34 -6.12
N ASP A 272 8.45 -23.38 -6.63
CA ASP A 272 8.69 -23.36 -8.08
C ASP A 272 8.33 -24.72 -8.69
N ILE A 273 7.34 -24.72 -9.57
CA ILE A 273 6.82 -25.92 -10.23
C ILE A 273 7.11 -25.90 -11.74
N THR A 274 7.96 -24.98 -12.21
CA THR A 274 8.23 -24.74 -13.64
C THR A 274 8.62 -26.02 -14.37
N GLU A 275 9.53 -26.81 -13.79
CA GLU A 275 10.02 -28.04 -14.42
C GLU A 275 8.93 -29.12 -14.47
N ARG A 276 8.16 -29.31 -13.38
CA ARG A 276 7.01 -30.22 -13.34
C ARG A 276 6.01 -29.87 -14.45
N VAL A 277 5.66 -28.59 -14.57
CA VAL A 277 4.72 -28.11 -15.60
C VAL A 277 5.31 -28.27 -17.00
N ASN A 278 6.60 -28.01 -17.21
CA ASN A 278 7.23 -28.22 -18.51
C ASN A 278 7.27 -29.69 -18.93
N GLN A 279 7.52 -30.61 -18.01
CA GLN A 279 7.48 -32.05 -18.29
C GLN A 279 6.08 -32.50 -18.70
N GLU A 280 5.02 -32.03 -18.02
CA GLU A 280 3.63 -32.31 -18.40
C GLU A 280 3.28 -31.72 -19.77
N ARG A 281 3.71 -30.49 -20.05
CA ARG A 281 3.49 -29.85 -21.36
C ARG A 281 4.16 -30.59 -22.49
N LEU A 282 5.41 -31.04 -22.30
CA LEU A 282 6.12 -31.86 -23.28
C LEU A 282 5.41 -33.20 -23.53
N LYS A 283 4.92 -33.86 -22.48
CA LYS A 283 4.08 -35.07 -22.61
C LYS A 283 2.81 -34.81 -23.41
N GLN A 284 2.25 -33.61 -23.33
CA GLN A 284 1.10 -33.16 -24.13
C GLN A 284 1.47 -32.61 -25.52
N GLY A 285 2.73 -32.69 -25.95
CA GLY A 285 3.20 -32.15 -27.23
C GLY A 285 3.25 -30.62 -27.31
N LYS A 286 3.16 -29.91 -26.17
CA LYS A 286 3.21 -28.45 -26.09
C LYS A 286 4.63 -27.95 -25.85
N GLN A 287 4.92 -26.74 -26.34
CA GLN A 287 6.19 -26.06 -26.05
C GLN A 287 6.34 -25.73 -24.57
N ARG A 288 7.60 -25.71 -24.11
CA ARG A 288 8.00 -25.26 -22.76
C ARG A 288 7.52 -23.82 -22.51
N LEU A 289 7.26 -23.51 -21.25
CA LEU A 289 6.97 -22.16 -20.81
C LEU A 289 8.21 -21.28 -20.92
N LYS A 290 8.00 -20.01 -21.28
CA LYS A 290 9.07 -19.00 -21.36
C LYS A 290 9.38 -18.35 -20.00
N GLY A 291 8.56 -18.59 -18.97
CA GLY A 291 8.70 -17.99 -17.65
C GLY A 291 8.50 -19.01 -16.53
N ARG A 292 8.88 -18.61 -15.31
CA ARG A 292 8.70 -19.44 -14.11
C ARG A 292 7.23 -19.53 -13.74
N ARG A 293 6.86 -20.64 -13.11
CA ARG A 293 5.54 -20.90 -12.55
C ARG A 293 5.66 -21.37 -11.12
N PHE A 294 4.79 -20.84 -10.29
CA PHE A 294 4.79 -21.11 -8.87
C PHE A 294 3.45 -21.68 -8.44
N GLU A 295 3.49 -22.53 -7.43
CA GLU A 295 2.34 -22.94 -6.63
C GLU A 295 2.46 -22.25 -5.27
N THR A 296 1.38 -21.61 -4.82
CA THR A 296 1.37 -20.86 -3.56
C THR A 296 0.49 -21.57 -2.54
N ASP A 297 0.88 -21.48 -1.27
CA ASP A 297 0.02 -21.91 -0.17
C ASP A 297 -1.27 -21.07 -0.10
N ILE A 298 -1.31 -19.85 -0.66
CA ILE A 298 -2.54 -19.05 -0.79
C ILE A 298 -3.59 -19.86 -1.56
N ALA A 299 -3.26 -20.38 -2.74
CA ALA A 299 -4.19 -21.20 -3.53
C ALA A 299 -4.70 -22.42 -2.76
N ILE A 300 -3.83 -23.05 -1.95
CA ILE A 300 -4.18 -24.18 -1.10
C ILE A 300 -5.20 -23.76 -0.05
N VAL A 301 -4.97 -22.63 0.63
CA VAL A 301 -5.89 -22.08 1.62
C VAL A 301 -7.24 -21.76 1.00
N MET A 302 -7.25 -21.12 -0.18
CA MET A 302 -8.50 -20.84 -0.91
C MET A 302 -9.30 -22.11 -1.18
N HIS A 303 -8.61 -23.18 -1.59
CA HIS A 303 -9.24 -24.46 -1.88
C HIS A 303 -9.74 -25.19 -0.64
N VAL A 304 -8.94 -25.21 0.44
CA VAL A 304 -9.25 -25.93 1.68
C VAL A 304 -10.39 -25.26 2.46
N PHE A 305 -10.40 -23.92 2.55
CA PHE A 305 -11.43 -23.20 3.29
C PHE A 305 -12.66 -22.87 2.43
N GLY A 306 -12.54 -22.85 1.10
CA GLY A 306 -13.66 -22.65 0.19
C GLY A 306 -14.50 -21.42 0.54
N THR A 307 -15.77 -21.64 0.88
CA THR A 307 -16.71 -20.56 1.23
C THR A 307 -16.39 -19.84 2.56
N HIS A 308 -15.47 -20.37 3.36
CA HIS A 308 -15.08 -19.81 4.66
C HIS A 308 -13.83 -18.92 4.61
N VAL A 309 -13.23 -18.74 3.43
CA VAL A 309 -12.00 -17.94 3.27
C VAL A 309 -12.17 -16.51 3.77
N GLU A 310 -13.25 -15.83 3.40
CA GLU A 310 -13.48 -14.44 3.80
C GLU A 310 -13.54 -14.31 5.33
N ALA A 311 -14.35 -15.15 5.97
CA ALA A 311 -14.49 -15.19 7.42
C ALA A 311 -13.19 -15.61 8.15
N LEU A 312 -12.26 -16.30 7.47
CA LEU A 312 -10.92 -16.57 7.96
C LEU A 312 -10.04 -15.32 7.84
N LEU A 313 -10.05 -14.64 6.70
CA LEU A 313 -9.19 -13.47 6.43
C LEU A 313 -9.54 -12.25 7.29
N GLU A 314 -10.77 -12.17 7.79
CA GLU A 314 -11.21 -11.18 8.80
C GLU A 314 -10.68 -11.48 10.22
N ARG A 315 -10.11 -12.67 10.46
CA ARG A 315 -9.57 -13.05 11.77
C ARG A 315 -8.20 -12.42 11.97
N PRO A 316 -7.75 -12.25 13.23
CA PRO A 316 -6.44 -11.68 13.53
C PRO A 316 -5.29 -12.41 12.81
N PRO A 317 -4.19 -11.70 12.45
CA PRO A 317 -3.13 -12.26 11.60
C PRO A 317 -2.51 -13.54 12.14
N GLU A 318 -2.30 -13.62 13.46
CA GLU A 318 -1.75 -14.83 14.11
C GLU A 318 -2.62 -16.06 13.83
N PHE A 319 -3.94 -15.91 13.86
CA PHE A 319 -4.88 -16.99 13.61
C PHE A 319 -4.89 -17.38 12.13
N VAL A 320 -4.86 -16.39 11.24
CA VAL A 320 -4.74 -16.60 9.79
C VAL A 320 -3.48 -17.42 9.47
N ASP A 321 -2.33 -17.10 10.08
CA ASP A 321 -1.08 -17.84 9.85
C ASP A 321 -1.20 -19.32 10.23
N VAL A 322 -1.75 -19.60 11.42
CA VAL A 322 -1.93 -20.97 11.93
C VAL A 322 -2.78 -21.79 10.98
N MET A 323 -3.93 -21.23 10.58
CA MET A 323 -4.87 -21.92 9.70
C MET A 323 -4.28 -22.08 8.28
N GLY A 324 -3.51 -21.10 7.80
CA GLY A 324 -2.78 -21.17 6.54
C GLY A 324 -1.78 -22.33 6.52
N ARG A 325 -0.94 -22.43 7.55
CA ARG A 325 0.03 -23.53 7.71
C ARG A 325 -0.65 -24.89 7.85
N LEU A 326 -1.77 -24.95 8.57
CA LEU A 326 -2.56 -26.17 8.71
C LEU A 326 -3.13 -26.63 7.36
N ALA A 327 -3.64 -25.72 6.52
CA ALA A 327 -4.13 -26.04 5.19
C ALA A 327 -3.01 -26.52 4.26
N ALA A 328 -1.86 -25.83 4.26
CA ALA A 328 -0.67 -26.25 3.51
C ALA A 328 -0.23 -27.67 3.88
N LYS A 329 -0.23 -28.01 5.17
CA LYS A 329 0.08 -29.37 5.67
C LYS A 329 -0.97 -30.38 5.26
N THR A 330 -2.25 -30.00 5.31
CA THR A 330 -3.36 -30.86 4.86
C THR A 330 -3.22 -31.25 3.39
N ALA A 331 -2.75 -30.34 2.54
CA ALA A 331 -2.50 -30.64 1.13
C ALA A 331 -1.35 -31.63 0.89
N GLN A 332 -0.43 -31.78 1.85
CA GLN A 332 0.67 -32.75 1.79
C GLN A 332 0.23 -34.18 2.17
N LEU A 333 -0.89 -34.33 2.88
CA LEU A 333 -1.48 -35.63 3.22
C LEU A 333 -2.04 -36.34 1.98
N LYS A 334 -2.16 -37.66 2.03
CA LYS A 334 -2.65 -38.49 0.91
C LYS A 334 -3.83 -39.37 1.34
N GLY A 335 -4.68 -39.71 0.37
CA GLY A 335 -5.76 -40.68 0.57
C GLY A 335 -6.76 -40.27 1.66
N LEU A 336 -7.07 -41.22 2.55
CA LEU A 336 -8.08 -41.06 3.59
C LEU A 336 -7.71 -39.98 4.62
N GLU A 337 -6.45 -39.90 5.04
CA GLU A 337 -5.98 -38.93 6.04
C GLU A 337 -6.21 -37.48 5.59
N ARG A 338 -5.97 -37.19 4.30
CA ARG A 338 -6.25 -35.87 3.74
C ARG A 338 -7.74 -35.55 3.80
N LYS A 339 -8.59 -36.50 3.43
CA LYS A 339 -10.04 -36.33 3.45
C LYS A 339 -10.54 -36.05 4.86
N GLU A 340 -10.13 -36.88 5.83
CA GLU A 340 -10.50 -36.69 7.24
C GLU A 340 -10.05 -35.34 7.79
N ARG A 341 -8.83 -34.88 7.43
CA ARG A 341 -8.36 -33.55 7.83
C ARG A 341 -9.14 -32.42 7.17
N MET A 342 -9.55 -32.57 5.92
CA MET A 342 -10.43 -31.60 5.25
C MET A 342 -11.79 -31.53 5.94
N ASP A 343 -12.40 -32.68 6.27
CA ASP A 343 -13.68 -32.76 6.99
C ASP A 343 -13.58 -32.09 8.39
N GLN A 344 -12.44 -32.25 9.07
CA GLN A 344 -12.15 -31.56 10.33
C GLN A 344 -12.05 -30.04 10.17
N ILE A 345 -11.37 -29.55 9.12
CA ILE A 345 -11.24 -28.12 8.85
C ILE A 345 -12.60 -27.51 8.50
N GLU A 346 -13.41 -28.21 7.69
CA GLU A 346 -14.75 -27.75 7.34
C GLU A 346 -15.67 -27.70 8.56
N THR A 347 -15.62 -28.72 9.43
CA THR A 347 -16.36 -28.71 10.71
C THR A 347 -15.94 -27.54 11.59
N PHE A 348 -14.63 -27.29 11.68
CA PHE A 348 -14.10 -26.16 12.45
C PHE A 348 -14.57 -24.81 11.90
N ALA A 349 -14.41 -24.61 10.59
CA ALA A 349 -14.75 -23.37 9.91
C ALA A 349 -16.24 -23.05 10.00
N SER A 350 -17.09 -24.08 9.87
CA SER A 350 -18.55 -23.93 9.89
C SER A 350 -19.14 -23.74 11.28
N ARG A 351 -18.55 -24.35 12.33
CA ARG A 351 -19.15 -24.34 13.68
C ARG A 351 -18.44 -23.46 14.69
N TYR A 352 -17.12 -23.35 14.62
CA TYR A 352 -16.30 -22.83 15.73
C TYR A 352 -15.54 -21.57 15.41
N MET A 353 -15.19 -21.35 14.13
CA MET A 353 -14.38 -20.20 13.72
C MET A 353 -15.02 -18.85 14.10
N GLU A 354 -16.36 -18.75 14.03
CA GLU A 354 -17.07 -17.52 14.40
C GLU A 354 -16.80 -17.08 15.85
N TYR A 355 -16.74 -18.04 16.78
CA TYR A 355 -16.54 -17.83 18.21
C TYR A 355 -15.06 -17.66 18.60
N MET A 356 -14.13 -17.77 17.66
CA MET A 356 -12.70 -17.85 17.97
C MET A 356 -12.09 -16.47 18.18
N THR A 357 -11.60 -16.20 19.39
CA THR A 357 -10.73 -15.06 19.70
C THR A 357 -9.26 -15.49 19.71
N VAL A 358 -8.34 -14.52 19.72
CA VAL A 358 -6.88 -14.79 19.80
C VAL A 358 -6.55 -15.58 21.06
N GLU A 359 -7.12 -15.19 22.20
CA GLU A 359 -6.88 -15.81 23.49
C GLU A 359 -7.44 -17.23 23.55
N MET A 360 -8.60 -17.47 22.93
CA MET A 360 -9.15 -18.82 22.86
C MET A 360 -8.33 -19.72 21.93
N ALA A 361 -7.89 -19.22 20.77
CA ALA A 361 -6.99 -19.95 19.90
C ALA A 361 -5.70 -20.33 20.65
N LYS A 362 -5.12 -19.41 21.42
CA LYS A 362 -3.97 -19.67 22.31
C LYS A 362 -4.30 -20.71 23.39
N ALA A 363 -5.47 -20.62 24.03
CA ALA A 363 -5.91 -21.58 25.05
C ALA A 363 -6.05 -23.01 24.49
N LEU A 364 -6.52 -23.15 23.24
CA LEU A 364 -6.61 -24.40 22.51
C LEU A 364 -5.27 -24.87 21.92
N ARG A 365 -4.21 -24.05 22.03
CA ARG A 365 -2.92 -24.25 21.34
C ARG A 365 -3.04 -24.32 19.82
N LEU A 366 -4.00 -23.58 19.25
CA LEU A 366 -4.09 -23.24 17.83
C LEU A 366 -3.13 -22.07 17.54
N SER A 367 -1.83 -22.37 17.57
CA SER A 367 -0.73 -21.41 17.42
C SER A 367 0.39 -22.00 16.56
N VAL A 368 1.19 -21.15 15.92
CA VAL A 368 2.32 -21.59 15.09
C VAL A 368 3.40 -22.31 15.90
N ASP A 369 3.46 -22.03 17.21
CA ASP A 369 4.34 -22.69 18.17
C ASP A 369 3.92 -24.12 18.52
N ASN A 370 2.75 -24.58 18.06
CA ASN A 370 2.32 -25.97 18.25
C ASN A 370 2.89 -26.84 17.11
N PRO A 371 3.96 -27.64 17.37
CA PRO A 371 4.61 -28.45 16.35
C PRO A 371 3.69 -29.53 15.74
N MET A 372 2.62 -29.92 16.45
CA MET A 372 1.63 -30.88 15.95
C MET A 372 0.76 -30.29 14.82
N LEU A 373 0.57 -28.97 14.79
CA LEU A 373 -0.20 -28.29 13.74
C LEU A 373 0.66 -27.95 12.53
N THR A 374 1.93 -27.60 12.78
CA THR A 374 2.90 -27.29 11.73
C THR A 374 3.57 -28.54 11.15
N GLY A 375 3.36 -29.71 11.78
CA GLY A 375 3.91 -31.00 11.34
C GLY A 375 5.44 -31.04 11.44
N ALA A 376 5.98 -30.50 12.53
CA ALA A 376 7.40 -30.57 12.80
C ALA A 376 7.83 -32.03 13.07
N PRO A 377 8.98 -32.51 12.55
CA PRO A 377 9.43 -33.90 12.74
C PRO A 377 9.55 -34.31 14.21
N GLU A 378 9.91 -33.36 15.07
CA GLU A 378 10.10 -33.50 16.51
C GLU A 378 8.83 -33.26 17.35
N ALA A 379 7.65 -33.21 16.71
CA ALA A 379 6.40 -32.98 17.41
C ALA A 379 6.08 -34.12 18.39
N ASP A 380 6.08 -33.82 19.69
CA ASP A 380 5.68 -34.77 20.73
C ASP A 380 4.14 -34.76 20.91
N PRO A 381 3.43 -35.85 20.53
CA PRO A 381 1.98 -35.93 20.65
C PRO A 381 1.50 -35.93 22.12
N LEU A 382 2.38 -36.12 23.09
CA LEU A 382 2.06 -36.08 24.51
C LEU A 382 2.16 -34.67 25.11
N GLN A 383 2.86 -33.75 24.43
CA GLN A 383 3.04 -32.38 24.89
C GLN A 383 2.10 -31.39 24.22
N ASN A 384 1.58 -31.72 23.04
CA ASN A 384 0.69 -30.85 22.30
C ASN A 384 -0.50 -31.60 21.71
N PRO A 385 -1.69 -30.98 21.69
CA PRO A 385 -2.84 -31.58 21.05
C PRO A 385 -2.69 -31.47 19.52
N SER A 386 -3.07 -32.53 18.83
CA SER A 386 -3.29 -32.53 17.39
C SER A 386 -4.55 -31.74 17.03
N PHE A 387 -4.69 -31.35 15.76
CA PHE A 387 -5.89 -30.66 15.29
C PHE A 387 -7.17 -31.47 15.53
N ALA A 388 -7.13 -32.79 15.29
CA ALA A 388 -8.27 -33.67 15.53
C ALA A 388 -8.70 -33.68 17.01
N GLU A 389 -7.75 -33.67 17.93
CA GLU A 389 -8.05 -33.61 19.37
C GLU A 389 -8.63 -32.25 19.78
N ILE A 390 -8.17 -31.16 19.17
CA ILE A 390 -8.74 -29.82 19.39
C ILE A 390 -10.21 -29.81 18.94
N ILE A 391 -10.52 -30.37 17.76
CA ILE A 391 -11.90 -30.50 17.30
C ILE A 391 -12.72 -31.37 18.24
N GLY A 392 -12.19 -32.52 18.65
CA GLY A 392 -12.87 -33.39 19.61
C GLY A 392 -13.16 -32.69 20.94
N ILE A 393 -12.26 -31.83 21.41
CA ILE A 393 -12.50 -31.01 22.61
C ILE A 393 -13.63 -30.01 22.39
N LEU A 394 -13.66 -29.33 21.24
CA LEU A 394 -14.73 -28.38 20.91
C LEU A 394 -16.08 -29.08 20.75
N ASP A 395 -16.13 -30.20 20.03
CA ASP A 395 -17.33 -31.03 19.87
C ASP A 395 -17.80 -31.60 21.22
N GLY A 396 -16.86 -32.04 22.06
CA GLY A 396 -17.14 -32.51 23.41
C GLY A 396 -17.80 -31.42 24.27
N LEU A 397 -17.26 -30.20 24.26
CA LEU A 397 -17.83 -29.05 24.96
C LEU A 397 -19.19 -28.63 24.40
N TRP A 398 -19.36 -28.68 23.07
CA TRP A 398 -20.60 -28.34 22.39
C TRP A 398 -21.74 -29.30 22.74
N ASN A 399 -21.42 -30.58 22.91
CA ASN A 399 -22.41 -31.62 23.24
C ASN A 399 -22.55 -31.86 24.75
N LYS A 400 -21.73 -31.19 25.58
CA LYS A 400 -21.76 -31.39 27.03
C LYS A 400 -23.00 -30.76 27.65
N LYS A 401 -23.70 -31.57 28.46
CA LYS A 401 -24.82 -31.11 29.29
C LYS A 401 -24.35 -29.96 30.19
N ASP A 402 -25.16 -28.91 30.28
CA ASP A 402 -24.93 -27.70 31.08
C ASP A 402 -23.82 -26.73 30.59
N LEU A 403 -23.24 -26.97 29.40
CA LEU A 403 -22.41 -26.00 28.67
C LEU A 403 -23.02 -25.68 27.29
N GLY A 404 -22.81 -26.57 26.32
CA GLY A 404 -23.26 -26.48 24.94
C GLY A 404 -23.14 -25.10 24.28
N ARG A 405 -24.06 -24.81 23.36
CA ARG A 405 -24.14 -23.53 22.65
C ARG A 405 -24.09 -22.28 23.56
N PRO A 406 -24.81 -22.23 24.72
CA PRO A 406 -24.70 -21.10 25.64
C PRO A 406 -23.28 -20.78 26.14
N PHE A 407 -22.42 -21.79 26.27
CA PHE A 407 -21.02 -21.56 26.62
C PHE A 407 -20.27 -20.82 25.50
N PHE A 408 -20.46 -21.25 24.24
CA PHE A 408 -19.83 -20.66 23.06
C PHE A 408 -20.29 -19.23 22.77
N GLU A 409 -21.59 -18.96 22.95
CA GLU A 409 -22.17 -17.62 22.83
C GLU A 409 -21.87 -16.72 24.05
N GLY A 410 -21.35 -17.30 25.14
CA GLY A 410 -21.16 -16.63 26.42
C GLY A 410 -19.71 -16.61 26.91
N ASN A 411 -19.35 -17.57 27.76
CA ASN A 411 -18.07 -17.57 28.47
C ASN A 411 -16.88 -17.94 27.60
N PHE A 412 -17.07 -18.64 26.48
CA PHE A 412 -16.01 -19.07 25.57
C PHE A 412 -15.14 -17.89 25.09
N GLN A 413 -15.76 -16.75 24.79
CA GLN A 413 -15.06 -15.55 24.33
C GLN A 413 -14.56 -14.65 25.47
N LYS A 414 -14.55 -15.14 26.72
CA LYS A 414 -14.23 -14.36 27.93
C LYS A 414 -13.07 -14.98 28.71
N PRO A 415 -12.35 -14.19 29.55
CA PRO A 415 -11.25 -14.69 30.36
C PRO A 415 -11.55 -15.96 31.18
N PRO A 416 -12.74 -16.13 31.80
CA PRO A 416 -13.08 -17.39 32.47
C PRO A 416 -13.09 -18.60 31.53
N GLY A 417 -13.58 -18.44 30.30
CA GLY A 417 -13.58 -19.49 29.28
C GLY A 417 -12.18 -19.84 28.82
N PHE A 418 -11.34 -18.84 28.50
CA PHE A 418 -9.94 -19.08 28.09
C PHE A 418 -9.18 -19.89 29.15
N LYS A 419 -9.31 -19.50 30.43
CA LYS A 419 -8.66 -20.19 31.55
C LYS A 419 -9.20 -21.62 31.71
N ALA A 420 -10.51 -21.80 31.58
CA ALA A 420 -11.14 -23.11 31.69
C ALA A 420 -10.68 -24.05 30.57
N VAL A 421 -10.61 -23.57 29.32
CA VAL A 421 -10.15 -24.34 28.17
C VAL A 421 -8.65 -24.63 28.24
N ALA A 422 -7.81 -23.67 28.62
CA ALA A 422 -6.38 -23.91 28.81
C ALA A 422 -6.11 -24.97 29.90
N GLY A 423 -6.84 -24.89 31.02
CA GLY A 423 -6.79 -25.89 32.08
C GLY A 423 -7.32 -27.26 31.62
N LEU A 424 -8.33 -27.28 30.76
CA LEU A 424 -8.85 -28.51 30.16
C LEU A 424 -7.80 -29.18 29.26
N ILE A 425 -7.14 -28.42 28.39
CA ILE A 425 -6.05 -28.92 27.52
C ILE A 425 -4.90 -29.48 28.37
N ALA A 426 -4.51 -28.79 29.44
CA ALA A 426 -3.46 -29.26 30.34
C ALA A 426 -3.83 -30.60 31.01
N ASN A 427 -5.07 -30.73 31.50
CA ASN A 427 -5.57 -31.97 32.10
C ASN A 427 -5.63 -33.11 31.07
N PHE A 428 -6.12 -32.83 29.86
CA PHE A 428 -6.16 -33.80 28.77
C PHE A 428 -4.76 -34.35 28.45
N LEU A 429 -3.77 -33.47 28.28
CA LEU A 429 -2.39 -33.87 28.00
C LEU A 429 -1.72 -34.62 29.15
N ASP A 430 -2.03 -34.28 30.40
CA ASP A 430 -1.56 -35.03 31.57
C ASP A 430 -2.18 -36.45 31.62
N MET A 431 -3.48 -36.58 31.36
CA MET A 431 -4.15 -37.88 31.25
C MET A 431 -3.60 -38.71 30.09
N LYS A 432 -3.32 -38.08 28.94
CA LYS A 432 -2.70 -38.72 27.77
C LYS A 432 -1.30 -39.23 28.10
N ARG A 433 -0.46 -38.43 28.79
CA ARG A 433 0.87 -38.83 29.27
C ARG A 433 0.84 -40.02 30.23
N ARG A 434 -0.20 -40.11 31.06
CA ARG A 434 -0.41 -41.24 31.99
C ARG A 434 -1.03 -42.47 31.30
N GLY A 435 -1.40 -42.38 30.02
CA GLY A 435 -2.08 -43.45 29.28
C GLY A 435 -3.54 -43.65 29.68
N SER A 436 -4.16 -42.69 30.40
CA SER A 436 -5.54 -42.79 30.89
C SER A 436 -6.59 -42.47 29.84
N VAL A 437 -6.21 -41.80 28.73
CA VAL A 437 -7.11 -41.41 27.64
C VAL A 437 -6.39 -41.60 26.30
N LYS A 438 -7.12 -42.12 25.30
CA LYS A 438 -6.71 -42.09 23.90
C LYS A 438 -7.29 -40.85 23.22
N GLY A 439 -6.52 -40.21 22.35
CA GLY A 439 -6.93 -38.97 21.68
C GLY A 439 -8.21 -39.10 20.83
N GLU A 440 -8.48 -40.29 20.31
CA GLU A 440 -9.62 -40.60 19.42
C GLU A 440 -11.00 -40.57 20.11
N GLU A 441 -11.06 -40.48 21.44
CA GLU A 441 -12.34 -40.53 22.20
C GLU A 441 -12.59 -39.27 23.05
N VAL A 442 -11.79 -38.22 22.86
CA VAL A 442 -11.82 -37.03 23.72
C VAL A 442 -13.20 -36.34 23.72
N ASP A 443 -13.89 -36.34 22.59
CA ASP A 443 -15.24 -35.79 22.41
C ASP A 443 -16.26 -36.53 23.29
N LYS A 444 -16.27 -37.86 23.25
CA LYS A 444 -17.18 -38.72 24.02
C LYS A 444 -16.89 -38.60 25.51
N ILE A 445 -15.62 -38.61 25.90
CA ILE A 445 -15.19 -38.47 27.29
C ILE A 445 -15.68 -37.12 27.84
N LEU A 446 -15.48 -36.03 27.09
CA LEU A 446 -15.93 -34.71 27.50
C LEU A 446 -17.45 -34.57 27.53
N ALA A 447 -18.15 -35.12 26.54
CA ALA A 447 -19.61 -35.01 26.48
C ALA A 447 -20.31 -35.78 27.62
N THR A 448 -19.77 -36.93 28.03
CA THR A 448 -20.49 -37.89 28.90
C THR A 448 -19.94 -38.01 30.33
N THR A 449 -18.67 -37.65 30.56
CA THR A 449 -18.02 -37.85 31.87
C THR A 449 -17.68 -36.53 32.55
N GLN A 450 -17.45 -36.59 33.86
CA GLN A 450 -16.96 -35.44 34.64
C GLN A 450 -15.43 -35.43 34.82
N LEU A 451 -14.71 -36.34 34.17
CA LEU A 451 -13.27 -36.58 34.39
C LEU A 451 -12.42 -35.33 34.10
N LEU A 452 -12.85 -34.51 33.15
CA LEU A 452 -12.13 -33.33 32.70
C LEU A 452 -12.79 -32.01 33.18
N ASP A 453 -13.84 -32.11 34.00
CA ASP A 453 -14.71 -30.96 34.35
C ASP A 453 -14.12 -30.05 35.42
N ALA A 454 -13.06 -30.49 36.10
CA ALA A 454 -12.42 -29.71 37.18
C ALA A 454 -12.08 -28.28 36.75
N SER A 455 -11.57 -28.13 35.51
CA SER A 455 -11.23 -26.83 34.92
C SER A 455 -12.44 -26.06 34.38
N LEU A 456 -13.56 -26.74 34.14
CA LEU A 456 -14.78 -26.16 33.57
C LEU A 456 -15.76 -25.65 34.65
N ARG A 457 -15.53 -25.96 35.93
CA ARG A 457 -16.42 -25.59 37.07
C ARG A 457 -16.81 -24.10 37.11
N SER A 458 -15.90 -23.21 36.73
CA SER A 458 -16.15 -21.76 36.76
C SER A 458 -17.04 -21.25 35.63
N VAL A 459 -17.29 -22.07 34.59
CA VAL A 459 -18.02 -21.66 33.39
C VAL A 459 -19.33 -22.41 33.17
N TYR A 460 -19.65 -23.39 34.02
CA TYR A 460 -21.00 -23.96 34.04
C TYR A 460 -22.04 -22.90 34.34
N ILE A 461 -23.15 -23.01 33.62
CA ILE A 461 -24.36 -22.30 33.99
C ILE A 461 -24.77 -22.89 35.34
N ARG A 462 -24.77 -22.06 36.39
CA ARG A 462 -25.43 -22.45 37.64
C ARG A 462 -26.92 -22.53 37.35
N SER A 463 -27.39 -23.74 37.08
CA SER A 463 -28.81 -24.05 37.14
C SER A 463 -29.26 -23.76 38.57
N PHE A 464 -29.97 -22.64 38.76
CA PHE A 464 -30.72 -22.38 39.98
C PHE A 464 -31.98 -23.24 39.99
#